data_AF-A0A6N1XCD9-F1
#
_entry.id   AF-A0A6N1XCD9-F1
#
_cell.length_a   1.000
_cell.length_b   1.000
_cell.length_c   1.000
_cell.angle_alpha   90.00
_cell.angle_beta   90.00
_cell.angle_gamma   90.00
#
_symmetry.space_group_name_H-M   'P 1'
#
loop_
_entity.id
_entity.type
_entity.pdbx_description
1 polymer ?
#
loop_
_entity_poly.entity_id
_entity_poly.type
_entity_poly.pdbx_seq_one_letter_code
_entity_poly.pdbx_strand_id
1 'polypeptide(L)'
;MRSIWIFLSSVAAIVAIGGTVYLISRPEAELALSGNGELRAMSPGRRIPVAPAGNPLLAASELQLDMWIPIYPIPCGEIVFGAADERARHFSFCVREIRNRVFFHSNLELSDEDVLDPRVRAHWRATVRPR
;
A
#
# COMPACT_ATOMS: atom_id res chain seq x y z
N MET A 1 -1.97 15.88 -52.04
CA MET A 1 -1.06 15.43 -50.96
C MET A 1 -0.24 16.61 -50.47
N ARG A 2 0.09 16.63 -49.17
CA ARG A 2 0.89 17.62 -48.41
C ARG A 2 0.12 18.76 -47.73
N SER A 3 -0.72 18.33 -46.78
CA SER A 3 -0.86 19.03 -45.49
C SER A 3 0.44 18.90 -44.68
N ILE A 4 0.52 19.71 -43.61
CA ILE A 4 1.44 19.61 -42.47
C ILE A 4 2.77 20.29 -42.73
N TRP A 5 2.96 21.51 -42.21
CA TRP A 5 4.22 22.02 -41.59
C TRP A 5 3.93 23.41 -41.01
N ILE A 6 3.01 23.52 -40.07
CA ILE A 6 2.92 24.65 -39.15
C ILE A 6 2.55 24.05 -37.80
N PHE A 7 3.52 23.82 -36.92
CA PHE A 7 3.41 23.80 -35.45
C PHE A 7 4.79 23.47 -34.87
N LEU A 8 5.70 24.44 -34.97
CA LEU A 8 7.03 24.41 -34.33
C LEU A 8 7.25 25.78 -33.65
N SER A 9 6.43 26.09 -32.63
CA SER A 9 6.69 27.21 -31.72
C SER A 9 5.74 27.20 -30.53
N SER A 10 5.97 26.33 -29.54
CA SER A 10 5.38 26.42 -28.19
C SER A 10 6.18 25.55 -27.21
N VAL A 11 7.49 25.78 -27.13
CA VAL A 11 8.37 25.22 -26.08
C VAL A 11 9.17 26.39 -25.51
N ALA A 12 8.52 27.22 -24.71
CA ALA A 12 9.15 28.17 -23.79
C ALA A 12 8.05 28.77 -22.89
N ALA A 13 8.31 28.86 -21.59
CA ALA A 13 7.50 29.56 -20.57
C ALA A 13 6.33 28.80 -19.89
N ILE A 14 6.63 27.71 -19.19
CA ILE A 14 5.99 27.40 -17.90
C ILE A 14 7.07 26.94 -16.91
N VAL A 15 7.97 27.85 -16.58
CA VAL A 15 8.90 27.73 -15.43
C VAL A 15 8.86 29.06 -14.69
N ALA A 16 7.74 29.33 -14.03
CA ALA A 16 7.59 30.38 -13.03
C ALA A 16 6.18 30.23 -12.44
N ILE A 17 6.03 30.43 -11.13
CA ILE A 17 4.80 30.26 -10.33
C ILE A 17 4.64 28.82 -9.81
N GLY A 18 5.23 28.57 -8.65
CA GLY A 18 5.03 27.33 -7.90
C GLY A 18 5.98 27.12 -6.73
N GLY A 19 7.02 27.95 -6.59
CA GLY A 19 7.89 27.95 -5.42
C GLY A 19 7.63 29.16 -4.53
N THR A 20 6.66 29.11 -3.61
CA THR A 20 6.52 30.16 -2.57
C THR A 20 5.83 29.76 -1.24
N VAL A 21 5.64 28.49 -0.84
CA VAL A 21 5.06 28.25 0.53
C VAL A 21 5.58 27.03 1.33
N TYR A 22 6.45 26.15 0.84
CA TYR A 22 6.91 25.00 1.64
C TYR A 22 8.38 25.09 2.13
N LEU A 23 8.91 26.31 2.24
CA LEU A 23 10.25 26.60 2.79
C LEU A 23 10.21 27.33 4.14
N ILE A 24 9.25 27.05 5.02
CA ILE A 24 9.16 27.70 6.35
C ILE A 24 8.83 26.70 7.47
N SER A 25 9.43 25.50 7.49
CA SER A 25 9.22 24.60 8.66
C SER A 25 10.35 23.63 8.98
N ARG A 26 11.61 23.90 8.62
CA ARG A 26 12.74 23.16 9.22
C ARG A 26 13.87 24.09 9.63
N PRO A 27 13.95 24.48 10.91
CA PRO A 27 15.23 24.81 11.49
C PRO A 27 15.99 23.50 11.74
N GLU A 28 17.12 23.33 11.04
CA GLU A 28 18.23 22.52 11.52
C GLU A 28 18.82 23.25 12.74
N ALA A 29 18.89 22.60 13.90
CA ALA A 29 20.02 22.67 14.84
C ALA A 29 19.72 21.91 16.14
N GLU A 30 20.64 21.01 16.47
CA GLU A 30 21.20 20.76 17.80
C GLU A 30 20.39 19.97 18.85
N LEU A 31 20.79 18.70 19.00
CA LEU A 31 21.32 18.11 20.25
C LEU A 31 20.79 18.71 21.57
N ALA A 32 19.96 17.95 22.30
CA ALA A 32 20.38 17.27 23.54
C ALA A 32 19.19 16.68 24.34
N LEU A 33 19.37 15.43 24.76
CA LEU A 33 18.78 14.75 25.92
C LEU A 33 17.25 14.77 26.10
N SER A 34 16.63 13.59 25.94
CA SER A 34 16.16 12.75 27.06
C SER A 34 15.07 11.77 26.60
N GLY A 35 15.25 10.48 26.87
CA GLY A 35 14.15 9.52 26.97
C GLY A 35 13.79 8.72 25.71
N ASN A 36 14.52 7.62 25.49
CA ASN A 36 14.01 6.31 25.08
C ASN A 36 13.17 6.22 23.78
N GLY A 37 13.85 5.92 22.67
CA GLY A 37 13.21 5.41 21.45
C GLY A 37 13.95 5.85 20.19
N GLU A 38 15.00 5.12 19.79
CA GLU A 38 15.76 5.36 18.56
C GLU A 38 14.87 5.27 17.30
N LEU A 39 14.40 6.41 16.81
CA LEU A 39 14.00 6.59 15.41
C LEU A 39 15.27 6.81 14.59
N ARG A 40 15.87 5.73 14.09
CA ARG A 40 17.08 5.81 13.28
C ARG A 40 16.74 6.01 11.80
N ALA A 41 17.21 7.15 11.30
CA ALA A 41 17.15 7.56 9.90
C ALA A 41 17.96 6.66 8.95
N MET A 42 17.46 6.53 7.72
CA MET A 42 18.19 6.99 6.53
C MET A 42 19.28 6.15 5.83
N SER A 43 19.74 4.96 6.25
CA SER A 43 20.77 4.21 5.47
C SER A 43 20.27 3.67 4.10
N PRO A 44 20.98 3.87 2.96
CA PRO A 44 20.65 3.28 1.66
C PRO A 44 21.22 1.86 1.60
N GLY A 45 20.49 0.94 2.18
CA GLY A 45 20.83 -0.47 2.22
C GLY A 45 19.67 -1.20 2.85
N ARG A 46 18.72 -1.63 2.00
CA ARG A 46 17.63 -2.56 2.31
C ARG A 46 17.04 -2.38 3.72
N ARG A 47 16.29 -1.30 3.93
CA ARG A 47 15.45 -1.18 5.13
C ARG A 47 14.15 -1.93 4.91
N ILE A 48 14.12 -3.13 5.48
CA ILE A 48 12.89 -3.85 5.75
C ILE A 48 12.11 -2.95 6.72
N PRO A 49 10.92 -2.47 6.37
CA PRO A 49 10.09 -1.76 7.31
C PRO A 49 9.72 -2.76 8.40
N VAL A 50 10.11 -2.44 9.63
CA VAL A 50 9.62 -3.16 10.81
C VAL A 50 8.12 -2.94 10.83
N ALA A 51 7.37 -4.00 10.54
CA ALA A 51 5.91 -4.00 10.64
C ALA A 51 5.51 -3.49 12.03
N PRO A 52 4.37 -2.78 12.19
CA PRO A 52 3.70 -2.82 13.49
C PRO A 52 3.58 -4.31 13.87
N ALA A 53 3.75 -4.66 15.15
CA ALA A 53 3.96 -6.04 15.62
C ALA A 53 2.78 -7.02 15.40
N GLY A 54 1.95 -6.83 14.38
CA GLY A 54 0.84 -7.69 14.00
C GLY A 54 0.52 -7.62 12.50
N ASN A 55 -0.31 -8.56 12.07
CA ASN A 55 -0.74 -8.73 10.70
C ASN A 55 -1.46 -7.47 10.16
N PRO A 56 -0.93 -6.81 9.11
CA PRO A 56 -1.51 -5.58 8.56
C PRO A 56 -2.95 -5.73 8.04
N LEU A 57 -3.36 -6.94 7.66
CA LEU A 57 -4.74 -7.20 7.23
C LEU A 57 -5.75 -7.03 8.37
N LEU A 58 -5.34 -7.18 9.63
CA LEU A 58 -6.20 -7.00 10.81
C LEU A 58 -6.43 -5.53 11.18
N ALA A 59 -5.53 -4.65 10.77
CA ALA A 59 -5.60 -3.21 11.04
C ALA A 59 -6.06 -2.40 9.82
N ALA A 60 -6.25 -3.06 8.68
CA ALA A 60 -6.60 -2.43 7.42
C ALA A 60 -7.99 -1.79 7.48
N SER A 61 -8.12 -0.58 6.98
CA SER A 61 -9.44 0.02 6.71
C SER A 61 -10.12 -0.64 5.50
N GLU A 62 -11.42 -0.37 5.31
CA GLU A 62 -12.18 -0.84 4.14
C GLU A 62 -11.47 -0.50 2.82
N LEU A 63 -11.04 0.76 2.66
CA LEU A 63 -10.33 1.23 1.47
C LEU A 63 -8.99 0.50 1.25
N GLN A 64 -8.28 0.14 2.33
CA GLN A 64 -7.04 -0.63 2.22
C GLN A 64 -7.34 -2.07 1.82
N LEU A 65 -8.37 -2.68 2.40
CA LEU A 65 -8.82 -4.02 2.04
C LEU A 65 -9.25 -4.10 0.58
N ASP A 66 -10.01 -3.12 0.07
CA ASP A 66 -10.44 -3.07 -1.34
C ASP A 66 -9.25 -2.93 -2.31
N MET A 67 -8.19 -2.22 -1.89
CA MET A 67 -6.98 -2.07 -2.69
C MET A 67 -6.15 -3.36 -2.72
N TRP A 68 -6.03 -4.02 -1.56
CA TRP A 68 -5.18 -5.18 -1.38
C TRP A 68 -5.84 -6.50 -1.81
N ILE A 69 -7.17 -6.58 -1.75
CA ILE A 69 -7.93 -7.78 -2.03
C ILE A 69 -8.65 -7.61 -3.38
N PRO A 70 -8.17 -8.26 -4.46
CA PRO A 70 -8.76 -8.10 -5.77
C PRO A 70 -10.24 -8.49 -5.82
N ILE A 71 -11.04 -7.64 -6.47
CA ILE A 71 -12.47 -7.88 -6.75
C ILE A 71 -12.68 -8.33 -8.21
N TYR A 72 -11.80 -7.91 -9.14
CA TYR A 72 -11.86 -8.25 -10.56
C TYR A 72 -10.47 -8.58 -11.13
N PRO A 73 -10.34 -9.52 -12.10
CA PRO A 73 -11.38 -10.39 -12.65
C PRO A 73 -11.75 -11.57 -11.75
N ILE A 74 -11.01 -11.80 -10.68
CA ILE A 74 -11.20 -12.89 -9.73
C ILE A 74 -11.57 -12.27 -8.38
N PRO A 75 -12.72 -12.62 -7.77
CA PRO A 75 -13.16 -12.06 -6.49
C PRO A 75 -12.44 -12.74 -5.32
N CYS A 76 -11.19 -12.39 -5.11
CA CYS A 76 -10.31 -13.07 -4.15
C CYS A 76 -10.80 -12.95 -2.70
N GLY A 77 -11.46 -11.84 -2.34
CA GLY A 77 -12.07 -11.69 -1.02
C GLY A 77 -13.15 -12.73 -0.75
N GLU A 78 -14.00 -13.01 -1.74
CA GLU A 78 -15.04 -14.04 -1.60
C GLU A 78 -14.47 -15.44 -1.55
N ILE A 79 -13.44 -15.72 -2.35
CA ILE A 79 -12.81 -17.05 -2.41
C ILE A 79 -12.11 -17.36 -1.08
N VAL A 80 -11.30 -16.42 -0.58
CA VAL A 80 -10.44 -16.63 0.60
C VAL A 80 -11.21 -16.38 1.91
N PHE A 81 -12.01 -15.33 1.99
CA PHE A 81 -12.67 -14.90 3.24
C PHE A 81 -14.19 -15.15 3.25
N GLY A 82 -14.84 -15.10 2.10
CA GLY A 82 -16.27 -15.40 1.96
C GLY A 82 -16.58 -16.88 2.19
N ALA A 83 -16.28 -17.72 1.20
CA ALA A 83 -16.43 -19.17 1.25
C ALA A 83 -15.38 -19.83 2.15
N ALA A 84 -14.13 -19.34 2.09
CA ALA A 84 -12.96 -19.93 2.76
C ALA A 84 -12.80 -21.42 2.43
N ASP A 85 -13.11 -21.79 1.19
CA ASP A 85 -12.89 -23.14 0.66
C ASP A 85 -11.50 -23.20 0.00
N GLU A 86 -10.56 -23.87 0.67
CA GLU A 86 -9.19 -24.05 0.18
C GLU A 86 -9.12 -24.82 -1.15
N ARG A 87 -10.19 -25.55 -1.51
CA ARG A 87 -10.30 -26.29 -2.77
C ARG A 87 -10.93 -25.46 -3.88
N ALA A 88 -11.36 -24.23 -3.60
CA ALA A 88 -11.93 -23.36 -4.61
C ALA A 88 -10.93 -23.07 -5.72
N ARG A 89 -11.44 -22.93 -6.95
CA ARG A 89 -10.63 -22.51 -8.09
C ARG A 89 -9.99 -21.16 -7.77
N HIS A 90 -8.69 -21.03 -8.06
CA HIS A 90 -7.89 -19.82 -7.82
C HIS A 90 -7.60 -19.49 -6.34
N PHE A 91 -7.91 -20.37 -5.38
CA PHE A 91 -7.61 -20.12 -3.96
C PHE A 91 -6.14 -19.76 -3.72
N SER A 92 -5.21 -20.62 -4.15
CA SER A 92 -3.76 -20.39 -4.00
C SER A 92 -3.26 -19.15 -4.77
N PHE A 93 -3.87 -18.88 -5.93
CA PHE A 93 -3.60 -17.64 -6.67
C PHE A 93 -4.00 -16.41 -5.86
N CYS A 94 -5.18 -16.44 -5.24
CA CYS A 94 -5.70 -15.33 -4.46
C CYS A 94 -4.90 -15.07 -3.19
N VAL A 95 -4.50 -16.10 -2.45
CA VAL A 95 -3.62 -15.95 -1.28
C VAL A 95 -2.32 -15.25 -1.68
N ARG A 96 -1.66 -15.73 -2.74
CA ARG A 96 -0.42 -15.12 -3.25
C ARG A 96 -0.63 -13.68 -3.72
N GLU A 97 -1.72 -13.42 -4.43
CA GLU A 97 -2.01 -12.08 -4.97
C GLU A 97 -2.25 -11.06 -3.85
N ILE A 98 -2.98 -11.45 -2.79
CA ILE A 98 -3.18 -10.61 -1.60
C ILE A 98 -1.83 -10.29 -0.94
N ARG A 99 -0.97 -11.30 -0.73
CA ARG A 99 0.38 -11.10 -0.17
C ARG A 99 1.19 -10.10 -1.01
N ASN A 100 1.19 -10.29 -2.33
CA ASN A 100 1.91 -9.42 -3.26
C ASN A 100 1.42 -7.96 -3.18
N ARG A 101 0.11 -7.74 -3.10
CA ARG A 101 -0.48 -6.40 -3.02
C ARG A 101 -0.19 -5.73 -1.69
N VAL A 102 -0.32 -6.46 -0.58
CA VAL A 102 0.05 -5.94 0.73
C VAL A 102 1.53 -5.55 0.74
N PHE A 103 2.41 -6.40 0.23
CA PHE A 103 3.83 -6.09 0.10
C PHE A 103 4.07 -4.86 -0.79
N PHE A 104 3.42 -4.78 -1.95
CA PHE A 104 3.59 -3.65 -2.86
C PHE A 104 3.17 -2.30 -2.24
N HIS A 105 2.08 -2.27 -1.47
CA HIS A 105 1.52 -1.04 -0.92
C HIS A 105 2.06 -0.66 0.46
N SER A 106 2.45 -1.64 1.28
CA SER A 106 2.89 -1.42 2.67
C SER A 106 4.36 -1.78 2.90
N ASN A 107 4.99 -2.45 1.95
CA ASN A 107 6.34 -3.02 2.05
C ASN A 107 6.48 -4.03 3.22
N LEU A 108 5.34 -4.56 3.70
CA LEU A 108 5.27 -5.61 4.71
C LEU A 108 5.07 -6.97 4.02
N GLU A 109 5.93 -7.93 4.36
CA GLU A 109 5.81 -9.29 3.88
C GLU A 109 4.83 -10.07 4.76
N LEU A 110 3.88 -10.74 4.11
CA LEU A 110 2.92 -11.63 4.75
C LEU A 110 3.31 -13.08 4.48
N SER A 111 3.07 -13.95 5.45
CA SER A 111 3.01 -15.40 5.25
C SER A 111 1.65 -15.83 4.71
N ASP A 112 1.50 -17.10 4.31
CA ASP A 112 0.19 -17.63 3.93
C ASP A 112 -0.71 -17.74 5.15
N GLU A 113 -0.15 -18.09 6.31
CA GLU A 113 -0.81 -18.18 7.60
C GLU A 113 -1.38 -16.84 8.04
N ASP A 114 -0.69 -15.73 7.76
CA ASP A 114 -1.20 -14.39 8.03
C ASP A 114 -2.44 -14.08 7.19
N VAL A 115 -2.44 -14.44 5.91
CA VAL A 115 -3.63 -14.22 5.06
C VAL A 115 -4.78 -15.13 5.50
N LEU A 116 -4.48 -16.38 5.85
CA LEU A 116 -5.47 -17.39 6.24
C LEU A 116 -5.89 -17.30 7.71
N ASP A 117 -5.38 -16.32 8.46
CA ASP A 117 -5.76 -16.10 9.85
C ASP A 117 -7.30 -15.94 9.96
N PRO A 118 -7.99 -16.76 10.76
CA PRO A 118 -9.44 -16.65 10.96
C PRO A 118 -9.91 -15.27 11.40
N ARG A 119 -9.04 -14.50 12.08
CA ARG A 119 -9.30 -13.12 12.51
C ARG A 119 -9.32 -12.16 11.33
N VAL A 120 -8.48 -12.37 10.31
CA VAL A 120 -8.49 -11.57 9.07
C VAL A 120 -9.80 -11.80 8.33
N ARG A 121 -10.23 -13.06 8.23
CA ARG A 121 -11.54 -13.39 7.66
C ARG A 121 -12.68 -12.68 8.39
N ALA A 122 -12.67 -12.68 9.72
CA ALA A 122 -13.68 -12.00 10.51
C ALA A 122 -13.65 -10.49 10.29
N HIS A 123 -12.47 -9.89 10.29
CA HIS A 123 -12.25 -8.47 10.03
C HIS A 123 -12.78 -8.06 8.66
N TRP A 124 -12.35 -8.75 7.60
CA TRP A 124 -12.80 -8.47 6.24
C TRP A 124 -14.33 -8.56 6.09
N ARG A 125 -14.97 -9.57 6.69
CA ARG A 125 -16.44 -9.68 6.67
C ARG A 125 -17.10 -8.52 7.41
N ALA A 126 -16.56 -8.08 8.54
CA ALA A 126 -17.12 -6.97 9.29
C ALA A 126 -16.96 -5.62 8.57
N THR A 127 -15.84 -5.43 7.86
CA THR A 127 -15.49 -4.15 7.23
C THR A 127 -16.06 -4.02 5.81
N VAL A 128 -15.94 -5.05 4.96
CA VAL A 128 -16.29 -4.98 3.52
C VAL A 128 -17.68 -5.58 3.25
N ARG A 129 -18.18 -6.43 4.15
CA ARG A 129 -19.51 -7.06 4.06
C ARG A 129 -20.35 -6.76 5.32
N PRO A 130 -20.48 -5.50 5.76
CA PRO A 130 -21.33 -5.18 6.89
C PRO A 130 -22.76 -5.62 6.57
N ARG A 131 -23.32 -6.45 7.45
CA ARG A 131 -24.72 -6.89 7.35
C ARG A 131 -25.67 -5.74 7.64
#